data_AF-A0A645FJB0-F1
#
_entry.id   AF-A0A645FJB0-F1
#
_cell.length_a   1.000
_cell.length_b   1.000
_cell.length_c   1.000
_cell.angle_alpha   90.00
_cell.angle_beta   90.00
_cell.angle_gamma   90.00
#
_symmetry.space_group_name_H-M   'P 1'
#
loop_
_entity.id
_entity.type
_entity.pdbx_description
1 polymer ?
#
loop_
_entity_poly.entity_id
_entity_poly.type
_entity_poly.pdbx_seq_one_letter_code
_entity_poly.pdbx_strand_id
1 'polypeptide(L)'
;MRASIIIFEHMIPFILSNLPSAQPQSGEVTEFRRRKPEDSELSLNMNMNQIYDYIRMLDAEGYPKAFIRFGSYKLCFSRASLKSDKIVADVEFICEGKDE
;
A
#
# COMPACT_ATOMS: atom_id res chain seq x y z
N MET A 1 -0.55 -15.40 3.43
CA MET A 1 -0.80 -16.08 2.15
C MET A 1 -0.94 -15.01 1.06
N ARG A 2 -0.23 -15.11 -0.06
CA ARG A 2 -0.35 -14.12 -1.15
C ARG A 2 -1.63 -14.38 -1.94
N ALA A 3 -2.34 -13.32 -2.34
CA ALA A 3 -3.57 -13.46 -3.12
C ALA A 3 -3.35 -14.23 -4.43
N SER A 4 -2.17 -14.09 -5.06
CA SER A 4 -1.82 -14.83 -6.26
C SER A 4 -1.92 -16.35 -6.08
N ILE A 5 -1.49 -16.89 -4.93
CA ILE A 5 -1.58 -18.32 -4.63
C ILE A 5 -3.05 -18.74 -4.62
N ILE A 6 -3.91 -17.99 -3.93
CA ILE A 6 -5.36 -18.26 -3.86
C ILE A 6 -5.98 -18.26 -5.26
N ILE A 7 -5.64 -17.26 -6.07
CA ILE A 7 -6.17 -17.11 -7.43
C ILE A 7 -5.76 -18.29 -8.31
N PHE A 8 -4.47 -18.58 -8.39
CA PHE A 8 -3.93 -19.58 -9.32
C PHE A 8 -4.17 -21.02 -8.87
N GLU A 9 -4.09 -21.31 -7.57
CA GLU A 9 -4.18 -22.69 -7.06
C GLU A 9 -5.60 -23.11 -6.68
N HIS A 10 -6.50 -22.16 -6.37
CA HIS A 10 -7.85 -22.48 -5.92
C HIS A 10 -8.94 -21.90 -6.84
N MET A 11 -8.93 -20.59 -7.08
CA MET A 11 -10.03 -19.93 -7.81
C MET A 11 -10.10 -20.34 -9.28
N ILE A 12 -8.97 -20.28 -10.00
CA ILE A 12 -8.92 -20.66 -11.42
C ILE A 12 -9.33 -22.13 -11.63
N PRO A 13 -8.76 -23.13 -10.92
CA PRO A 13 -9.19 -24.52 -11.05
C PRO A 13 -10.67 -24.72 -10.75
N PHE A 14 -11.20 -24.06 -9.73
CA PHE A 14 -12.62 -24.14 -9.38
C PHE A 14 -13.51 -23.61 -10.51
N ILE A 15 -13.20 -22.43 -11.05
CA ILE A 15 -13.98 -21.82 -12.13
C ILE A 15 -13.96 -22.70 -13.39
N LEU A 16 -12.80 -23.25 -13.76
CA LEU A 16 -12.67 -24.11 -14.94
C LEU A 16 -13.40 -25.45 -14.78
N SER A 17 -13.41 -26.02 -13.58
CA SER A 17 -14.01 -27.34 -13.33
C SER A 17 -15.52 -27.28 -13.09
N ASN A 18 -16.02 -26.17 -12.52
CA ASN A 18 -17.40 -26.07 -12.06
C ASN A 18 -18.23 -25.05 -12.84
N LEU A 19 -17.60 -24.17 -13.63
CA LEU A 19 -18.25 -23.13 -14.46
C LEU A 19 -19.39 -22.41 -13.72
N PRO A 20 -19.13 -21.83 -12.53
CA PRO A 20 -20.18 -21.25 -11.71
C PRO A 20 -20.84 -20.05 -12.41
N SER A 21 -22.14 -19.90 -12.24
CA SER A 21 -22.87 -18.71 -12.72
C SER A 21 -22.62 -17.51 -11.81
N ALA A 22 -22.16 -16.40 -12.37
CA ALA A 22 -21.98 -15.14 -11.65
C ALA A 22 -23.30 -14.64 -11.06
N GLN A 23 -23.25 -14.07 -9.86
CA GLN A 23 -24.42 -13.55 -9.15
C GLN A 23 -24.37 -12.03 -9.08
N PRO A 24 -25.51 -11.32 -9.22
CA PRO A 24 -25.58 -9.88 -9.00
C PRO A 24 -25.14 -9.52 -7.57
N GLN A 25 -24.36 -8.44 -7.43
CA GLN A 25 -24.03 -7.89 -6.12
C GLN A 25 -25.27 -7.20 -5.52
N SER A 26 -25.42 -7.27 -4.20
CA SER A 26 -26.51 -6.62 -3.47
C SER A 26 -25.96 -5.87 -2.25
N GLY A 27 -26.61 -4.78 -1.86
CA GLY A 27 -26.20 -3.93 -0.74
C GLY A 27 -25.77 -2.53 -1.17
N GLU A 28 -25.25 -1.75 -0.22
CA GLU A 28 -24.78 -0.40 -0.45
C GLU A 28 -23.44 -0.39 -1.19
N VAL A 29 -23.33 0.49 -2.19
CA VAL A 29 -22.12 0.65 -3.00
C VAL A 29 -21.12 1.53 -2.26
N THR A 30 -19.85 1.10 -2.23
CA THR A 30 -18.72 1.93 -1.84
C THR A 30 -17.77 2.06 -3.03
N GLU A 31 -17.54 3.28 -3.49
CA GLU A 31 -16.65 3.57 -4.62
C GLU A 31 -15.25 3.97 -4.14
N PHE A 32 -14.22 3.41 -4.78
CA PHE A 32 -12.83 3.79 -4.54
C PHE A 32 -12.27 4.52 -5.74
N ARG A 33 -11.55 5.63 -5.50
CA ARG A 33 -10.81 6.36 -6.54
C ARG A 33 -9.38 5.86 -6.63
N ARG A 34 -8.80 5.90 -7.83
CA ARG A 34 -7.37 5.62 -8.02
C ARG A 34 -6.54 6.66 -7.26
N ARG A 35 -5.62 6.17 -6.42
CA ARG A 35 -4.64 7.02 -5.70
C ARG A 35 -3.61 7.59 -6.65
N LYS A 36 -3.12 8.79 -6.35
CA LYS A 36 -2.00 9.45 -7.02
C LYS A 36 -0.71 9.27 -6.20
N PRO A 37 0.49 9.44 -6.80
CA PRO A 37 1.74 9.37 -6.06
C PRO A 37 1.79 10.30 -4.84
N GLU A 38 1.18 11.47 -4.92
CA GLU A 38 1.12 12.46 -3.83
C GLU A 38 0.29 11.97 -2.64
N ASP A 39 -0.69 11.07 -2.86
CA ASP A 39 -1.48 10.45 -1.80
C ASP A 39 -0.65 9.47 -0.94
N SER A 40 0.63 9.27 -1.27
CA SER A 40 1.60 8.48 -0.50
C SER A 40 2.26 9.30 0.61
N GLU A 41 2.06 10.61 0.66
CA GLU A 41 2.57 11.46 1.73
C GLU A 41 1.89 11.13 3.06
N LEU A 42 2.69 10.89 4.10
CA LEU A 42 2.19 10.67 5.45
C LEU A 42 1.70 11.99 6.05
N SER A 43 0.48 11.98 6.60
CA SER A 43 -0.12 13.15 7.22
C SER A 43 0.17 13.19 8.73
N LEU A 44 0.31 14.40 9.28
CA LEU A 44 0.46 14.64 10.72
C LEU A 44 -0.71 14.14 11.58
N ASN A 45 -1.89 13.94 10.96
CA ASN A 45 -3.09 13.48 11.66
C ASN A 45 -3.21 11.95 11.76
N MET A 46 -2.23 11.21 11.24
CA MET A 46 -2.24 9.75 11.26
C MET A 46 -1.78 9.21 12.62
N ASN A 47 -2.51 8.23 13.15
CA ASN A 47 -2.05 7.44 14.29
C ASN A 47 -1.01 6.38 13.86
N MET A 48 -0.38 5.73 14.83
CA MET A 48 0.68 4.74 14.59
C MET A 48 0.24 3.60 13.65
N ASN A 49 -0.98 3.07 13.80
CA ASN A 49 -1.47 2.01 12.93
C ASN A 49 -1.67 2.49 11.50
N GLN A 50 -2.18 3.72 11.32
CA GLN A 50 -2.33 4.32 9.99
C GLN A 50 -0.99 4.55 9.31
N ILE A 51 0.02 5.04 10.04
CA ILE A 51 1.38 5.21 9.51
C ILE A 51 1.94 3.84 9.07
N TYR A 52 1.81 2.83 9.93
CA TYR A 52 2.26 1.47 9.63
C TYR A 52 1.56 0.90 8.39
N ASP A 53 0.24 1.06 8.31
CA ASP A 53 -0.58 0.60 7.18
C ASP A 53 -0.20 1.29 5.87
N TYR A 54 0.08 2.60 5.90
CA TYR A 54 0.53 3.34 4.73
C TYR A 54 1.88 2.83 4.23
N ILE A 55 2.86 2.64 5.12
CA ILE A 55 4.18 2.16 4.72
C ILE A 55 4.08 0.76 4.14
N ARG A 56 3.44 -0.19 4.84
CA ARG A 56 3.37 -1.60 4.36
C ARG A 56 2.53 -1.78 3.10
N MET A 57 1.53 -0.94 2.88
CA MET A 57 0.68 -1.02 1.68
C MET A 57 1.40 -0.52 0.43
N LEU A 58 2.34 0.42 0.59
CA LEU A 58 3.08 1.05 -0.50
C LEU A 58 4.48 0.46 -0.71
N ASP A 59 4.91 -0.46 0.16
CA ASP A 59 6.20 -1.15 0.08
C ASP A 59 6.16 -2.35 -0.87
N ALA A 60 5.99 -2.04 -2.16
CA ALA A 60 5.97 -3.02 -3.24
C ALA A 60 6.63 -2.47 -4.50
N GLU A 61 7.13 -3.37 -5.36
CA GLU A 61 7.76 -3.00 -6.62
C GLU A 61 6.79 -2.21 -7.51
N GLY A 62 7.24 -1.06 -8.01
CA GLY A 62 6.45 -0.16 -8.85
C GLY A 62 5.44 0.73 -8.11
N TYR A 63 5.30 0.60 -6.78
CA TYR A 63 4.43 1.47 -5.98
C TYR A 63 5.21 2.69 -5.45
N PRO A 64 4.58 3.89 -5.42
CA PRO A 64 5.19 5.05 -4.79
C PRO A 64 5.26 4.80 -3.27
N LYS A 65 6.47 4.73 -2.71
CA LYS A 65 6.67 4.52 -1.26
C LYS A 65 5.98 5.62 -0.44
N ALA A 66 5.55 5.26 0.77
CA ALA A 66 5.10 6.23 1.75
C ALA A 66 6.24 7.21 2.09
N PHE A 67 5.96 8.50 2.20
CA PHE A 67 7.02 9.49 2.40
C PHE A 67 6.62 10.68 3.26
N ILE A 68 7.62 11.44 3.72
CA ILE A 68 7.47 12.80 4.24
C ILE A 68 8.46 13.74 3.54
N ARG A 69 8.16 15.04 3.55
CA ARG A 69 9.10 16.08 3.10
C ARG A 69 9.87 16.64 4.29
N PHE A 70 11.18 16.76 4.15
CA PHE A 70 12.07 17.31 5.15
C PHE A 70 13.10 18.24 4.49
N GLY A 71 12.79 19.53 4.45
CA GLY A 71 13.58 20.51 3.70
C GLY A 71 13.59 20.18 2.20
N SER A 72 14.79 20.08 1.62
CA SER A 72 15.00 19.73 0.20
C SER A 72 14.96 18.21 -0.06
N TYR A 73 14.65 17.39 0.95
CA TYR A 73 14.65 15.94 0.85
C TYR A 73 13.24 15.35 0.96
N LYS A 74 13.01 14.29 0.20
CA LYS A 74 11.91 13.36 0.35
C LYS A 74 12.42 12.11 1.06
N LEU A 75 11.87 11.82 2.23
CA LEU A 75 12.21 10.64 3.03
C LEU A 75 11.18 9.56 2.73
N CYS A 76 11.59 8.52 1.99
CA CYS A 76 10.73 7.40 1.60
C CYS A 76 10.94 6.22 2.54
N PHE A 77 9.86 5.64 3.06
CA PHE A 77 9.89 4.58 4.06
C PHE A 77 9.57 3.21 3.45
N SER A 78 10.24 2.17 3.94
CA SER A 78 10.00 0.75 3.57
C SER A 78 10.34 -0.20 4.71
N ARG A 79 9.97 -1.49 4.57
CA ARG A 79 10.19 -2.58 5.53
C ARG A 79 9.76 -2.24 6.97
N ALA A 80 8.61 -1.59 7.10
CA ALA A 80 8.08 -1.22 8.41
C ALA A 80 7.75 -2.45 9.29
N SER A 81 8.12 -2.37 10.56
CA SER A 81 7.80 -3.33 11.61
C SER A 81 7.15 -2.60 12.77
N LEU A 82 5.87 -2.91 13.02
CA LEU A 82 5.15 -2.42 14.19
C LEU A 82 5.60 -3.19 15.44
N LYS A 83 6.04 -2.45 16.46
CA LYS A 83 6.35 -2.93 17.81
C LYS A 83 5.33 -2.33 18.79
N SER A 84 5.39 -2.72 20.07
CA SER A 84 4.40 -2.35 21.08
C SER A 84 4.14 -0.84 21.19
N ASP A 85 5.16 -0.01 20.94
CA ASP A 85 5.13 1.44 21.15
C ASP A 85 5.72 2.26 19.97
N LYS A 86 6.20 1.60 18.91
CA LYS A 86 6.93 2.26 17.82
C LYS A 86 6.86 1.50 16.51
N ILE A 87 7.18 2.20 15.43
CA ILE A 87 7.46 1.62 14.11
C ILE A 87 8.96 1.72 13.85
N VAL A 88 9.56 0.61 13.42
CA VAL A 88 10.92 0.58 12.89
C VAL A 88 10.81 0.37 11.38
N ALA A 89 11.41 1.24 10.58
CA ALA A 89 11.39 1.17 9.12
C ALA A 89 12.74 1.64 8.58
N ASP A 90 13.07 1.29 7.35
CA ASP A 90 14.17 1.97 6.65
C ASP A 90 13.68 3.25 6.03
N VAL A 91 14.63 4.16 5.81
CA VAL A 91 14.39 5.43 5.16
C VAL A 91 15.45 5.67 4.08
N GLU A 92 14.97 6.11 2.92
CA GLU A 92 15.81 6.62 1.83
C GLU A 92 15.62 8.13 1.74
N PHE A 93 16.72 8.88 1.76
CA PHE A 93 16.72 10.33 1.53
C PHE A 93 16.91 10.59 0.04
N ILE A 94 15.92 11.21 -0.60
CA ILE A 94 15.96 11.58 -2.02
C ILE A 94 15.99 13.10 -2.11
N CYS A 95 16.98 13.68 -2.77
CA CYS A 95 17.01 15.12 -3.03
C CYS A 95 15.92 15.48 -4.05
N GLU A 96 15.04 16.43 -3.71
CA GLU A 96 14.02 16.96 -4.62
C GLU A 96 14.45 18.30 -5.27
N GLY A 97 15.68 18.76 -5.02
CA GLY A 97 16.32 19.86 -5.72
C GLY A 97 17.28 19.35 -6.78
N LYS A 98 17.15 19.88 -8.01
CA LYS A 98 18.29 19.93 -8.93
C LYS A 98 19.40 20.70 -8.22
N ASP A 99 20.60 20.12 -8.14
CA ASP A 99 21.80 20.94 -8.00
C ASP A 99 21.75 22.02 -9.10
N GLU A 100 22.14 23.24 -8.69
CA GLU A 100 22.22 24.50 -9.45
C GLU A 100 22.30 24.40 -10.99
#